data_AF-A0A511B9G5-F1
#
_entry.id   AF-A0A511B9G5-F1
#
_cell.length_a   1.000
_cell.length_b   1.000
_cell.length_c   1.000
_cell.angle_alpha   90.00
_cell.angle_beta   90.00
_cell.angle_gamma   90.00
#
_symmetry.space_group_name_H-M   'P 1'
#
loop_
_entity.id
_entity.type
_entity.pdbx_description
1 polymer ?
#
loop_
_entity_poly.entity_id
_entity_poly.type
_entity_poly.pdbx_seq_one_letter_code
_entity_poly.pdbx_strand_id
1 'polypeptide(L)'
;MLIGSFTRLTKVRMKDFRELLEKEATIHAAIDLRPVARRLKRSDLRRQQRASVNQAEQELLWTEPSLLSEPQRQRLAERAQAEVKAIQRHLPSIASPLDTEKLSEGFQIYLKDWKRETQAARAVLNARHPLEKRYGPESPLDIQTHCIILMMQDGWKRLRNANHAVLQARKDLNDLEAQQWVFSRQRKISEAEKQLQQALAQLAEILRYVVEFILYHLGLSSRKPAPLQIPVPMEQEMSRQQYLENRQELLQTLLSEKTRRDWIKDRCREAEQQRARVIEKWHDERQPEKDHAEEHITALLDVARPPKALPDTVRNTIRDLKQQGQLRQSLDAMAAFNKRDATAPVSHTPNSSRSIGRHHNPEP
;
A
#
# COMPACT_ATOMS: atom_id res chain seq x y z
N MET A 1 -89.90 -45.28 -21.98
CA MET A 1 -88.83 -46.23 -21.57
C MET A 1 -87.58 -45.85 -22.36
N LEU A 2 -86.83 -44.79 -22.01
CA LEU A 2 -86.08 -44.59 -20.77
C LEU A 2 -85.21 -45.82 -20.42
N ILE A 3 -83.90 -45.57 -20.28
CA ILE A 3 -83.02 -46.29 -19.35
C ILE A 3 -82.33 -47.57 -19.90
N GLY A 4 -82.51 -47.94 -21.17
CA GLY A 4 -81.85 -49.13 -21.75
C GLY A 4 -80.41 -48.94 -22.26
N SER A 5 -80.08 -47.78 -22.84
CA SER A 5 -78.82 -47.57 -23.59
C SER A 5 -77.74 -46.84 -22.78
N PHE A 6 -78.10 -45.96 -21.85
CA PHE A 6 -77.13 -45.21 -21.03
C PHE A 6 -76.50 -46.05 -19.89
N THR A 7 -77.21 -47.09 -19.43
CA THR A 7 -76.73 -48.03 -18.40
C THR A 7 -75.79 -49.10 -18.98
N ARG A 8 -75.87 -49.41 -20.28
CA ARG A 8 -74.94 -50.33 -20.96
C ARG A 8 -73.57 -49.67 -21.21
N LEU A 9 -73.54 -48.39 -21.60
CA LEU A 9 -72.29 -47.64 -21.82
C LEU A 9 -71.49 -47.38 -20.53
N THR A 10 -72.17 -47.28 -19.38
CA THR A 10 -71.52 -47.11 -18.06
C THR A 10 -71.09 -48.44 -17.42
N LYS A 11 -71.85 -49.53 -17.63
CA LYS A 11 -71.46 -50.86 -17.14
C LYS A 11 -70.26 -51.46 -17.87
N VAL A 12 -70.13 -51.22 -19.18
CA VAL A 12 -68.95 -51.68 -19.94
C VAL A 12 -67.70 -50.96 -19.45
N ARG A 13 -67.74 -49.63 -19.25
CA ARG A 13 -66.62 -48.87 -18.66
C ARG A 13 -66.29 -49.25 -17.21
N MET A 14 -67.29 -49.55 -16.37
CA MET A 14 -67.05 -49.97 -14.98
C MET A 14 -66.45 -51.37 -14.87
N LYS A 15 -66.76 -52.28 -15.80
CA LYS A 15 -66.14 -53.60 -15.86
C LYS A 15 -64.67 -53.48 -16.26
N ASP A 16 -64.38 -52.68 -17.28
CA ASP A 16 -63.01 -52.43 -17.73
C ASP A 16 -62.18 -51.70 -16.65
N PHE A 17 -62.81 -50.81 -15.88
CA PHE A 17 -62.16 -50.12 -14.76
C PHE A 17 -61.89 -51.04 -13.57
N ARG A 18 -62.80 -51.99 -13.27
CA ARG A 18 -62.55 -53.03 -12.27
C ARG A 18 -61.47 -54.00 -12.70
N GLU A 19 -61.45 -54.41 -13.97
CA GLU A 19 -60.37 -55.24 -14.52
C GLU A 19 -59.02 -54.49 -14.51
N LEU A 20 -59.01 -53.18 -14.74
CA LEU A 20 -57.82 -52.34 -14.58
C LEU A 20 -57.37 -52.25 -13.12
N LEU A 21 -58.29 -52.04 -12.17
CA LEU A 21 -57.98 -52.00 -10.74
C LEU A 21 -57.53 -53.36 -10.19
N GLU A 22 -58.11 -54.47 -10.64
CA GLU A 22 -57.67 -55.82 -10.27
C GLU A 22 -56.31 -56.14 -10.90
N LYS A 23 -56.03 -55.70 -12.13
CA LYS A 23 -54.70 -55.76 -12.73
C LYS A 23 -53.69 -54.91 -11.96
N GLU A 24 -54.03 -53.69 -11.55
CA GLU A 24 -53.15 -52.83 -10.74
C GLU A 24 -52.91 -53.41 -9.33
N ALA A 25 -53.94 -53.93 -8.69
CA ALA A 25 -53.84 -54.54 -7.35
C ALA A 25 -53.00 -55.83 -7.37
N THR A 26 -53.09 -56.63 -8.44
CA THR A 26 -52.26 -57.82 -8.62
C THR A 26 -50.81 -57.49 -8.98
N ILE A 27 -50.55 -56.38 -9.69
CA ILE A 27 -49.19 -55.87 -9.97
C ILE A 27 -48.50 -55.39 -8.69
N HIS A 28 -49.22 -54.76 -7.76
CA HIS A 28 -48.64 -54.19 -6.54
C HIS A 28 -48.64 -55.11 -5.31
N ALA A 29 -49.38 -56.23 -5.32
CA ALA A 29 -49.42 -57.19 -4.21
C ALA A 29 -48.14 -58.05 -4.06
N ALA A 30 -47.25 -58.06 -5.06
CA ALA A 30 -46.10 -58.98 -5.11
C ALA A 30 -44.73 -58.35 -4.74
N ILE A 31 -44.66 -57.05 -4.45
CA ILE A 31 -43.38 -56.39 -4.15
C ILE A 31 -43.20 -56.31 -2.64
N ASP A 32 -42.47 -57.27 -2.07
CA ASP A 32 -42.02 -57.17 -0.67
C ASP A 32 -41.10 -55.95 -0.53
N LEU A 33 -41.60 -54.86 0.06
CA LEU A 33 -40.87 -53.61 0.27
C LEU A 33 -39.92 -53.67 1.48
N ARG A 34 -39.94 -54.77 2.28
CA ARG A 34 -39.04 -54.96 3.43
C ARG A 34 -37.54 -54.87 3.09
N PRO A 35 -37.04 -55.37 1.95
CA PRO A 35 -35.63 -55.23 1.55
C PRO A 35 -35.26 -53.79 1.18
N VAL A 36 -36.19 -53.03 0.60
CA VAL A 36 -36.00 -51.62 0.25
C VAL A 36 -36.01 -50.75 1.51
N ALA A 37 -36.96 -50.99 2.42
CA ALA A 37 -37.00 -50.34 3.72
C ALA A 37 -35.76 -50.67 4.59
N ARG A 38 -35.24 -51.90 4.54
CA ARG A 38 -33.98 -52.26 5.20
C ARG A 38 -32.77 -51.55 4.58
N ARG A 39 -32.74 -51.36 3.25
CA ARG A 39 -31.69 -50.58 2.57
C ARG A 39 -31.75 -49.11 2.95
N LEU A 40 -32.94 -48.51 3.00
CA LEU A 40 -33.17 -47.14 3.47
C LEU A 40 -32.74 -46.94 4.93
N LYS A 41 -33.16 -47.82 5.85
CA LYS A 41 -32.71 -47.76 7.24
C LYS A 41 -31.19 -47.89 7.38
N ARG A 42 -30.53 -48.73 6.57
CA ARG A 42 -29.06 -48.85 6.56
C ARG A 42 -28.39 -47.61 5.96
N SER A 43 -28.97 -46.98 4.94
CA SER A 43 -28.43 -45.73 4.40
C SER A 43 -28.60 -44.57 5.37
N ASP A 44 -29.72 -44.51 6.09
CA ASP A 44 -29.99 -43.47 7.08
C ASP A 44 -29.08 -43.63 8.29
N LEU A 45 -28.87 -44.85 8.78
CA LEU A 45 -27.90 -45.13 9.84
C LEU A 45 -26.48 -44.71 9.43
N ARG A 46 -26.07 -45.01 8.19
CA ARG A 46 -24.77 -44.58 7.65
C ARG A 46 -24.67 -43.07 7.49
N ARG A 47 -25.76 -42.39 7.09
CA ARG A 47 -25.81 -40.93 7.02
C ARG A 47 -25.71 -40.30 8.41
N GLN A 48 -26.42 -40.83 9.39
CA GLN A 48 -26.37 -40.36 10.78
C GLN A 48 -24.97 -40.56 11.37
N GLN A 49 -24.35 -41.72 11.16
CA GLN A 49 -22.96 -41.97 11.59
C GLN A 49 -21.96 -41.01 10.90
N ARG A 50 -22.14 -40.71 9.61
CA ARG A 50 -21.30 -39.71 8.93
C ARG A 50 -21.54 -38.30 9.46
N ALA A 51 -22.78 -37.95 9.77
CA ALA A 51 -23.13 -36.65 10.35
C ALA A 51 -22.53 -36.48 11.75
N SER A 52 -22.57 -37.52 12.60
CA SER A 52 -21.97 -37.47 13.94
C SER A 52 -20.44 -37.40 13.91
N VAL A 53 -19.80 -38.13 12.99
CA VAL A 53 -18.34 -38.04 12.78
C VAL A 53 -17.96 -36.65 12.28
N ASN A 54 -18.71 -36.09 11.33
CA ASN A 54 -18.48 -34.73 10.83
C ASN A 54 -18.70 -33.66 11.90
N GLN A 55 -19.70 -33.82 12.80
CA GLN A 55 -19.93 -32.89 13.90
C GLN A 55 -18.79 -32.93 14.93
N ALA A 56 -18.38 -34.12 15.37
CA ALA A 56 -17.25 -34.28 16.29
C ALA A 56 -15.95 -33.72 15.69
N GLU A 57 -15.74 -33.86 14.38
CA GLU A 57 -14.59 -33.26 13.69
C GLU A 57 -14.70 -31.75 13.51
N GLN A 58 -15.92 -31.20 13.35
CA GLN A 58 -16.15 -29.76 13.29
C GLN A 58 -15.95 -29.09 14.65
N GLU A 59 -16.32 -29.75 15.75
CA GLU A 59 -16.05 -29.26 17.10
C GLU A 59 -14.55 -29.13 17.37
N LEU A 60 -13.73 -30.05 16.84
CA LEU A 60 -12.27 -29.99 16.94
C LEU A 60 -11.65 -28.79 16.20
N LEU A 61 -12.29 -28.27 15.14
CA LEU A 61 -11.82 -27.09 14.39
C LEU A 61 -11.97 -25.79 15.20
N TRP A 62 -12.91 -25.74 16.13
CA TRP A 62 -13.19 -24.56 16.97
C TRP A 62 -12.59 -24.68 18.39
N THR A 63 -11.92 -25.81 18.68
CA THR A 63 -11.26 -26.03 19.97
C THR A 63 -9.87 -25.39 19.98
N GLU A 64 -9.47 -24.78 21.10
CA GLU A 64 -8.16 -24.12 21.22
C GLU A 64 -7.00 -25.11 20.97
N PRO A 65 -5.98 -24.79 20.15
CA PRO A 65 -4.93 -25.73 19.75
C PRO A 65 -4.13 -26.35 20.92
N SER A 66 -4.04 -25.64 22.04
CA SER A 66 -3.40 -26.04 23.29
C SER A 66 -4.13 -27.22 23.99
N LEU A 67 -5.43 -27.36 23.76
CA LEU A 67 -6.30 -28.36 24.40
C LEU A 67 -6.48 -29.64 23.56
N LEU A 68 -5.95 -29.65 22.34
CA LEU A 68 -6.01 -30.80 21.44
C LEU A 68 -4.94 -31.84 21.76
N SER A 69 -5.34 -33.10 21.88
CA SER A 69 -4.40 -34.22 22.00
C SER A 69 -3.64 -34.46 20.69
N GLU A 70 -2.41 -34.96 20.77
CA GLU A 70 -1.59 -35.35 19.61
C GLU A 70 -2.33 -36.15 18.51
N PRO A 71 -3.14 -37.19 18.83
CA PRO A 71 -3.89 -37.91 17.79
C PRO A 71 -5.00 -37.08 17.13
N GLN A 72 -5.58 -36.10 17.85
CA GLN A 72 -6.58 -35.19 17.26
C GLN A 72 -5.91 -34.18 16.31
N ARG A 73 -4.71 -33.69 16.66
CA ARG A 73 -3.91 -32.82 15.79
C ARG A 73 -3.51 -33.51 14.48
N GLN A 74 -3.09 -34.77 14.56
CA GLN A 74 -2.75 -35.57 13.38
C GLN A 74 -3.95 -35.76 12.44
N ARG A 75 -5.14 -36.08 12.99
CA ARG A 75 -6.37 -36.22 12.20
C ARG A 75 -6.79 -34.92 11.51
N LEU A 76 -6.67 -33.77 12.19
CA LEU A 76 -6.94 -32.46 11.58
C LEU A 76 -5.94 -32.13 10.45
N ALA A 77 -4.65 -32.47 10.64
CA ALA A 77 -3.63 -32.25 9.62
C ALA A 77 -3.85 -33.12 8.36
N GLU A 78 -4.19 -34.39 8.54
CA GLU A 78 -4.55 -35.31 7.44
C GLU A 78 -5.78 -34.82 6.67
N ARG A 79 -6.80 -34.34 7.38
CA ARG A 79 -8.00 -33.77 6.77
C ARG A 79 -7.70 -32.48 6.02
N ALA A 80 -6.92 -31.57 6.60
CA ALA A 80 -6.50 -30.35 5.92
C ALA A 80 -5.72 -30.68 4.64
N GLN A 81 -4.84 -31.67 4.67
CA GLN A 81 -4.13 -32.14 3.47
C GLN A 81 -5.08 -32.79 2.44
N ALA A 82 -6.08 -33.56 2.88
CA ALA A 82 -7.07 -34.16 2.00
C ALA A 82 -8.00 -33.13 1.36
N GLU A 83 -8.45 -32.12 2.11
CA GLU A 83 -9.25 -31.00 1.63
C GLU A 83 -8.43 -30.13 0.66
N VAL A 84 -7.17 -29.82 0.98
CA VAL A 84 -6.26 -29.14 0.04
C VAL A 84 -6.11 -29.93 -1.26
N LYS A 85 -5.93 -31.26 -1.20
CA LYS A 85 -5.88 -32.11 -2.40
C LYS A 85 -7.21 -32.15 -3.16
N ALA A 86 -8.34 -32.16 -2.47
CA ALA A 86 -9.67 -32.13 -3.10
C ALA A 86 -9.92 -30.77 -3.79
N ILE A 87 -9.59 -29.67 -3.12
CA ILE A 87 -9.65 -28.32 -3.68
C ILE A 87 -8.71 -28.18 -4.88
N GLN A 88 -7.48 -28.73 -4.81
CA GLN A 88 -6.54 -28.78 -5.93
C GLN A 88 -7.07 -29.58 -7.14
N ARG A 89 -7.88 -30.62 -6.92
CA ARG A 89 -8.52 -31.41 -8.01
C ARG A 89 -9.67 -30.65 -8.69
N HIS A 90 -10.32 -29.73 -7.98
CA HIS A 90 -11.48 -28.97 -8.47
C HIS A 90 -11.13 -27.56 -8.95
N LEU A 91 -9.98 -27.03 -8.58
CA LEU A 91 -9.39 -25.87 -9.22
C LEU A 91 -8.82 -26.30 -10.59
N PRO A 92 -9.05 -25.53 -11.68
CA PRO A 92 -8.29 -25.77 -12.91
C PRO A 92 -6.81 -25.73 -12.52
N SER A 93 -6.04 -26.74 -12.94
CA SER A 93 -4.61 -26.82 -12.68
C SER A 93 -3.95 -25.52 -13.13
N ILE A 94 -3.74 -24.60 -12.20
CA ILE A 94 -2.89 -23.45 -12.42
C ILE A 94 -1.51 -24.06 -12.40
N ALA A 95 -1.00 -24.34 -13.59
CA ALA A 95 0.34 -24.83 -13.79
C ALA A 95 1.30 -24.05 -12.88
N SER A 96 2.04 -24.80 -12.06
CA SER A 96 3.11 -24.27 -11.23
C SER A 96 4.01 -23.37 -12.09
N PRO A 97 4.44 -22.19 -11.60
CA PRO A 97 5.27 -21.24 -12.37
C PRO A 97 6.66 -21.77 -12.76
N LEU A 98 6.96 -23.04 -12.49
CA LEU A 98 8.20 -23.75 -12.84
C LEU A 98 8.07 -24.68 -14.06
N ASP A 99 6.87 -24.90 -14.62
CA ASP A 99 6.69 -25.72 -15.84
C ASP A 99 6.71 -24.84 -17.11
N THR A 100 7.61 -23.86 -17.20
CA THR A 100 7.76 -23.05 -18.42
C THR A 100 8.23 -23.87 -19.61
N GLU A 101 8.89 -25.00 -19.39
CA GLU A 101 9.43 -25.89 -20.43
C GLU A 101 8.36 -26.64 -21.24
N LYS A 102 7.12 -26.73 -20.74
CA LYS A 102 5.99 -27.35 -21.46
C LYS A 102 5.21 -26.37 -22.34
N LEU A 103 5.53 -25.08 -22.26
CA LEU A 103 4.88 -24.04 -23.05
C LEU A 103 5.64 -23.83 -24.36
N SER A 104 4.92 -23.62 -25.46
CA SER A 104 5.52 -23.22 -26.74
C SER A 104 6.44 -22.02 -26.53
N GLU A 105 7.60 -22.00 -27.19
CA GLU A 105 8.61 -20.95 -27.07
C GLU A 105 8.02 -19.54 -27.23
N GLY A 106 7.15 -19.33 -28.22
CA GLY A 106 6.46 -18.07 -28.41
C GLY A 106 5.59 -17.66 -27.21
N PHE A 107 4.84 -18.59 -26.61
CA PHE A 107 4.05 -18.29 -25.41
C PHE A 107 4.92 -17.92 -24.19
N GLN A 108 6.12 -18.48 -24.07
CA GLN A 108 7.06 -18.07 -23.02
C GLN A 108 7.54 -16.63 -23.23
N ILE A 109 7.84 -16.25 -24.49
CA ILE A 109 8.19 -14.87 -24.86
C ILE A 109 7.02 -13.93 -24.52
N TYR A 110 5.80 -14.29 -24.92
CA TYR A 110 4.58 -13.54 -24.58
C TYR A 110 4.44 -13.30 -23.08
N LEU A 111 4.62 -14.35 -22.25
CA LEU A 111 4.49 -14.22 -20.79
C LEU A 111 5.58 -13.34 -20.18
N LYS A 112 6.81 -13.40 -20.68
CA LYS A 112 7.91 -12.53 -20.24
C LYS A 112 7.60 -11.07 -20.56
N ASP A 113 7.19 -10.78 -21.78
CA ASP A 113 6.87 -9.43 -22.22
C ASP A 113 5.65 -8.87 -21.49
N TRP A 114 4.60 -9.68 -21.33
CA TRP A 114 3.39 -9.29 -20.61
C TRP A 114 3.71 -8.95 -19.15
N LYS A 115 4.52 -9.77 -18.48
CA LYS A 115 4.96 -9.49 -17.09
C LYS A 115 5.78 -8.21 -17.03
N ARG A 116 6.71 -8.02 -17.96
CA ARG A 116 7.57 -6.83 -18.02
C ARG A 116 6.75 -5.56 -18.21
N GLU A 117 5.83 -5.54 -19.17
CA GLU A 117 4.96 -4.39 -19.42
C GLU A 117 4.01 -4.13 -18.25
N THR A 118 3.41 -5.17 -17.66
CA THR A 118 2.56 -5.04 -16.47
C THR A 118 3.34 -4.47 -15.29
N GLN A 119 4.58 -4.91 -15.07
CA GLN A 119 5.45 -4.39 -14.02
C GLN A 119 5.84 -2.94 -14.27
N ALA A 120 6.15 -2.57 -15.52
CA ALA A 120 6.48 -1.20 -15.88
C ALA A 120 5.30 -0.24 -15.64
N ALA A 121 4.10 -0.60 -16.08
CA ALA A 121 2.90 0.22 -15.84
C ALA A 121 2.56 0.33 -14.35
N ARG A 122 2.66 -0.78 -13.60
CA ARG A 122 2.48 -0.75 -12.13
C ARG A 122 3.55 0.09 -11.42
N ALA A 123 4.77 0.13 -11.93
CA ALA A 123 5.82 0.98 -11.37
C ALA A 123 5.48 2.47 -11.54
N VAL A 124 4.85 2.86 -12.66
CA VAL A 124 4.34 4.22 -12.87
C VAL A 124 3.21 4.55 -11.89
N LEU A 125 2.25 3.66 -11.70
CA LEU A 125 1.13 3.87 -10.77
C LEU A 125 1.58 3.93 -9.31
N ASN A 126 2.55 3.10 -8.94
CA ASN A 126 3.09 3.05 -7.59
C ASN A 126 4.21 4.09 -7.35
N ALA A 127 4.55 4.90 -8.35
CA ALA A 127 5.57 5.93 -8.19
C ALA A 127 5.10 6.97 -7.15
N ARG A 128 5.97 7.21 -6.18
CA ARG A 128 5.80 8.20 -5.10
C ARG A 128 6.82 9.30 -5.24
N HIS A 129 6.48 10.50 -4.78
CA HIS A 129 7.43 11.61 -4.80
C HIS A 129 8.57 11.33 -3.79
N PRO A 130 9.84 11.66 -4.09
CA PRO A 130 10.95 11.42 -3.16
C PRO A 130 10.77 12.05 -1.77
N LEU A 131 10.03 13.17 -1.68
CA LEU A 131 9.70 13.79 -0.38
C LEU A 131 8.71 12.97 0.44
N GLU A 132 7.82 12.20 -0.18
CA GLU A 132 6.93 11.27 0.55
C GLU A 132 7.74 10.14 1.16
N LYS A 133 8.79 9.68 0.49
CA LYS A 133 9.69 8.67 1.05
C LYS A 133 10.55 9.24 2.19
N ARG A 134 10.97 10.51 2.08
CA ARG A 134 11.82 11.16 3.08
C ARG A 134 11.05 11.64 4.30
N TYR A 135 9.85 12.18 4.14
CA TYR A 135 9.09 12.85 5.20
C TYR A 135 7.67 12.30 5.38
N GLY A 136 7.33 11.20 4.71
CA GLY A 136 6.05 10.53 4.90
C GLY A 136 5.98 9.74 6.21
N PRO A 137 4.82 9.13 6.50
CA PRO A 137 4.56 8.41 7.75
C PRO A 137 5.52 7.22 7.97
N GLU A 138 6.21 6.76 6.93
CA GLU A 138 7.12 5.62 6.95
C GLU A 138 8.57 6.00 7.33
N SER A 139 8.93 7.29 7.43
CA SER A 139 10.28 7.70 7.86
C SER A 139 10.27 8.00 9.36
N PRO A 140 10.89 7.17 10.22
CA PRO A 140 10.97 7.46 11.65
C PRO A 140 11.76 8.75 11.86
N LEU A 141 11.20 9.65 12.69
CA LEU A 141 11.83 10.91 13.09
C LEU A 141 13.27 10.70 13.61
N ASP A 142 13.52 9.53 14.20
CA ASP A 142 14.81 9.12 14.76
C ASP A 142 15.90 8.97 13.70
N ILE A 143 15.57 8.49 12.49
CA ILE A 143 16.55 8.29 11.42
C ILE A 143 17.02 9.64 10.87
N GLN A 144 16.09 10.58 10.67
CA GLN A 144 16.42 11.93 10.19
C GLN A 144 17.24 12.70 11.22
N THR A 145 16.84 12.61 12.50
CA THR A 145 17.54 13.26 13.60
C THR A 145 18.96 12.70 13.75
N HIS A 146 19.12 11.38 13.66
CA HIS A 146 20.43 10.73 13.74
C HIS A 146 21.36 11.16 12.60
N CYS A 147 20.88 11.17 11.35
CA CYS A 147 21.68 11.63 10.21
C CYS A 147 22.13 13.09 10.35
N ILE A 148 21.23 13.98 10.81
CA ILE A 148 21.57 15.39 11.03
C ILE A 148 22.65 15.53 12.12
N ILE A 149 22.51 14.79 13.22
CA ILE A 149 23.51 14.80 14.31
C ILE A 149 24.88 14.34 13.78
N LEU A 150 24.93 13.30 12.96
CA LEU A 150 26.17 12.82 12.33
C LEU A 150 26.79 13.88 11.42
N MET A 151 26.00 14.51 10.55
CA MET A 151 26.47 15.58 9.66
C MET A 151 26.93 16.83 10.41
N MET A 152 26.47 17.02 11.65
CA MET A 152 26.78 18.18 12.47
C MET A 152 27.91 17.98 13.48
N GLN A 153 28.54 16.81 13.57
CA GLN A 153 29.56 16.53 14.57
C GLN A 153 30.67 17.59 14.63
N ASP A 154 31.16 18.04 13.46
CA ASP A 154 32.19 19.07 13.40
C ASP A 154 31.67 20.47 13.75
N GLY A 155 30.40 20.76 13.43
CA GLY A 155 29.73 21.97 13.90
C GLY A 155 29.65 22.00 15.43
N TRP A 156 29.29 20.89 16.07
CA TRP A 156 29.25 20.75 17.52
C TRP A 156 30.63 20.88 18.18
N LYS A 157 31.69 20.34 17.57
CA LYS A 157 33.07 20.54 18.03
C LYS A 157 33.45 22.02 17.97
N ARG A 158 33.19 22.69 16.84
CA ARG A 158 33.45 24.13 16.66
C ARG A 158 32.69 24.97 17.67
N LEU A 159 31.42 24.64 17.93
CA LEU A 159 30.59 25.33 18.92
C LEU A 159 31.17 25.20 20.34
N ARG A 160 31.57 23.98 20.73
CA ARG A 160 32.24 23.75 22.03
C ARG A 160 33.52 24.55 22.16
N ASN A 161 34.37 24.55 21.13
CA ASN A 161 35.63 25.29 21.15
C ASN A 161 35.40 26.80 21.24
N ALA A 162 34.44 27.35 20.51
CA ALA A 162 34.10 28.76 20.58
C ALA A 162 33.54 29.16 21.96
N ASN A 163 32.71 28.29 22.56
CA ASN A 163 32.21 28.52 23.92
C ASN A 163 33.36 28.52 24.95
N HIS A 164 34.31 27.59 24.82
CA HIS A 164 35.51 27.59 25.65
C HIS A 164 36.35 28.87 25.47
N ALA A 165 36.51 29.35 24.23
CA ALA A 165 37.23 30.60 23.97
C ALA A 165 36.57 31.82 24.63
N VAL A 166 35.23 31.90 24.58
CA VAL A 166 34.46 32.96 25.29
C VAL A 166 34.66 32.87 26.80
N LEU A 167 34.55 31.67 27.37
CA LEU A 167 34.75 31.46 28.81
C LEU A 167 36.17 31.85 29.24
N GLN A 168 37.19 31.52 28.44
CA GLN A 168 38.57 31.90 28.73
C GLN A 168 38.77 33.41 28.65
N ALA A 169 38.33 34.05 27.56
CA ALA A 169 38.44 35.50 27.39
C ALA A 169 37.72 36.27 28.51
N ARG A 170 36.59 35.74 29.01
CA ARG A 170 35.87 36.34 30.14
C ARG A 170 36.63 36.20 31.46
N LYS A 171 37.27 35.05 31.70
CA LYS A 171 38.14 34.86 32.87
C LYS A 171 39.32 35.81 32.84
N ASP A 172 40.01 35.89 31.70
CA ASP A 172 41.17 36.77 31.52
C ASP A 172 40.80 38.25 31.77
N LEU A 173 39.63 38.69 31.29
CA LEU A 173 39.10 40.02 31.57
C LEU A 173 38.82 40.24 33.07
N ASN A 174 38.12 39.30 33.72
CA ASN A 174 37.82 39.39 35.15
C ASN A 174 39.10 39.41 36.01
N ASP A 175 40.12 38.62 35.64
CA ASP A 175 41.40 38.55 36.35
C ASP A 175 42.18 39.87 36.22
N LEU A 176 42.14 40.50 35.04
CA LEU A 176 42.72 41.84 34.80
C LEU A 176 41.95 42.95 35.54
N GLU A 177 40.63 42.82 35.67
CA GLU A 177 39.80 43.72 36.47
C GLU A 177 40.09 43.58 37.97
N ALA A 178 40.37 42.37 38.47
CA ALA A 178 40.68 42.11 39.87
C ALA A 178 42.08 42.61 40.30
N GLN A 179 43.01 42.79 39.37
CA GLN A 179 44.37 43.26 39.67
C GLN A 179 44.41 44.76 40.00
N GLN A 180 44.92 45.08 41.18
CA GLN A 180 44.86 46.43 41.76
C GLN A 180 45.98 47.37 41.26
N TRP A 181 47.10 46.85 40.73
CA TRP A 181 48.29 47.64 40.39
C TRP A 181 48.95 47.18 39.08
N VAL A 182 48.60 47.82 37.95
CA VAL A 182 49.29 47.63 36.66
C VAL A 182 49.34 48.96 35.89
N PHE A 183 50.54 49.49 35.63
CA PHE A 183 50.73 50.55 34.63
C PHE A 183 50.29 49.99 33.27
N SER A 184 49.45 50.72 32.51
CA SER A 184 48.75 50.31 31.28
C SER A 184 47.47 49.46 31.41
N ARG A 185 46.89 49.33 32.62
CA ARG A 185 45.65 48.55 32.89
C ARG A 185 44.52 48.85 31.90
N GLN A 186 44.21 50.12 31.64
CA GLN A 186 43.12 50.50 30.72
C GLN A 186 43.34 49.99 29.29
N ARG A 187 44.58 50.00 28.79
CA ARG A 187 44.90 49.49 27.45
C ARG A 187 44.74 47.97 27.39
N LYS A 188 45.23 47.24 28.40
CA LYS A 188 45.08 45.78 28.51
C LYS A 188 43.62 45.35 28.66
N ILE A 189 42.83 46.07 29.47
CA ILE A 189 41.38 45.83 29.59
C ILE A 189 40.70 46.06 28.25
N SER A 190 40.98 47.19 27.57
CA SER A 190 40.38 47.46 26.25
C SER A 190 40.73 46.40 25.19
N GLU A 191 41.91 45.81 25.27
CA GLU A 191 42.36 44.74 24.38
C GLU A 191 41.67 43.40 24.72
N ALA A 192 41.56 43.06 26.01
CA ALA A 192 40.81 41.91 26.49
C ALA A 192 39.30 42.02 26.17
N GLU A 193 38.71 43.21 26.27
CA GLU A 193 37.33 43.49 25.84
C GLU A 193 37.16 43.23 24.34
N LYS A 194 38.10 43.68 23.50
CA LYS A 194 38.07 43.40 22.05
C LYS A 194 38.15 41.90 21.76
N GLN A 195 39.02 41.18 22.48
CA GLN A 195 39.14 39.72 22.34
C GLN A 195 37.86 39.00 22.78
N LEU A 196 37.25 39.40 23.90
CA LEU A 196 35.96 38.86 24.34
C LEU A 196 34.85 39.14 23.32
N GLN A 197 34.80 40.36 22.78
CA GLN A 197 33.83 40.72 21.74
C GLN A 197 34.01 39.88 20.47
N GLN A 198 35.25 39.65 20.04
CA GLN A 198 35.56 38.80 18.88
C GLN A 198 35.15 37.34 19.14
N ALA A 199 35.43 36.81 20.33
CA ALA A 199 35.03 35.45 20.71
C ALA A 199 33.51 35.29 20.75
N LEU A 200 32.78 36.28 21.28
CA LEU A 200 31.32 36.30 21.27
C LEU A 200 30.74 36.37 19.86
N ALA A 201 31.33 37.17 18.97
CA ALA A 201 30.92 37.26 17.57
C ALA A 201 31.11 35.92 16.84
N GLN A 202 32.24 35.24 17.06
CA GLN A 202 32.50 33.91 16.50
C GLN A 202 31.52 32.87 17.03
N LEU A 203 31.22 32.86 18.34
CA LEU A 203 30.24 31.97 18.94
C LEU A 203 28.85 32.17 18.31
N ALA A 204 28.42 33.43 18.17
CA ALA A 204 27.13 33.76 17.57
C ALA A 204 27.03 33.34 16.09
N GLU A 205 28.11 33.49 15.32
CA GLU A 205 28.16 33.04 13.92
C GLU A 205 28.08 31.52 13.78
N ILE A 206 28.77 30.79 14.66
CA ILE A 206 28.71 29.33 14.70
C ILE A 206 27.31 28.86 15.12
N LEU A 207 26.71 29.48 16.13
CA LEU A 207 25.34 29.18 16.56
C LEU A 207 24.34 29.41 15.43
N ARG A 208 24.43 30.55 14.73
CA ARG A 208 23.57 30.82 13.56
C ARG A 208 23.67 29.71 12.54
N TYR A 209 24.89 29.35 12.11
CA TYR A 209 25.10 28.30 11.12
C TYR A 209 24.51 26.96 11.58
N VAL A 210 24.74 26.57 12.84
CA VAL A 210 24.21 25.33 13.43
C VAL A 210 22.69 25.32 13.38
N VAL A 211 22.04 26.42 13.80
CA VAL A 211 20.57 26.54 13.77
C VAL A 211 20.04 26.47 12.33
N GLU A 212 20.57 27.28 11.42
CA GLU A 212 20.16 27.26 10.01
C GLU A 212 20.38 25.91 9.34
N PHE A 213 21.48 25.23 9.68
CA PHE A 213 21.80 23.90 9.17
C PHE A 213 20.74 22.88 9.60
N ILE A 214 20.37 22.87 10.89
CA ILE A 214 19.33 21.99 11.42
C ILE A 214 18.00 22.27 10.70
N LEU A 215 17.61 23.54 10.64
CA LEU A 215 16.35 23.95 10.00
C LEU A 215 16.30 23.55 8.53
N TYR A 216 17.39 23.73 7.79
CA TYR A 216 17.45 23.34 6.37
C TYR A 216 17.32 21.83 6.18
N HIS A 217 18.03 21.01 6.96
CA HIS A 217 18.00 19.56 6.79
C HIS A 217 16.69 18.93 7.29
N LEU A 218 16.03 19.53 8.28
CA LEU A 218 14.67 19.19 8.68
C LEU A 218 13.61 19.70 7.67
N GLY A 219 14.02 20.44 6.64
CA GLY A 219 13.12 21.03 5.65
C GLY A 219 12.26 22.17 6.19
N LEU A 220 12.61 22.72 7.36
CA LEU A 220 11.95 23.88 8.00
C LEU A 220 12.41 25.22 7.40
N SER A 221 13.55 25.21 6.70
CA SER A 221 14.03 26.34 5.91
C SER A 221 14.22 25.91 4.46
N SER A 222 13.74 26.73 3.52
CA SER A 222 14.00 26.56 2.08
C SER A 222 15.39 27.04 1.67
N ARG A 223 16.03 27.86 2.51
CA ARG A 223 17.35 28.45 2.24
C ARG A 223 18.44 27.60 2.87
N LYS A 224 19.44 27.24 2.07
CA LYS A 224 20.67 26.60 2.52
C LYS A 224 21.39 27.53 3.52
N PRO A 225 21.99 27.01 4.61
CA PRO A 225 22.73 27.83 5.56
C PRO A 225 23.86 28.59 4.86
N ALA A 226 23.99 29.88 5.16
CA ALA A 226 25.10 30.68 4.65
C ALA A 226 26.42 30.16 5.26
N PRO A 227 27.51 30.05 4.48
CA PRO A 227 28.77 29.52 4.97
C PRO A 227 29.29 30.32 6.16
N LEU A 228 30.02 29.65 7.05
CA LEU A 228 30.63 30.27 8.23
C LEU A 228 31.62 31.38 7.80
N GLN A 229 31.38 32.59 8.28
CA GLN A 229 32.28 33.72 8.07
C GLN A 229 33.21 33.87 9.27
N ILE A 230 34.36 33.20 9.22
CA ILE A 230 35.38 33.24 10.29
C ILE A 230 36.73 33.64 9.66
N PRO A 231 37.43 34.67 10.18
CA PRO A 231 37.03 35.55 11.29
C PRO A 231 35.84 36.45 10.91
N VAL A 232 34.95 36.72 11.87
CA VAL A 232 33.78 37.59 11.63
C VAL A 232 34.31 39.00 11.32
N PRO A 233 34.02 39.56 10.13
CA PRO A 233 34.47 40.90 9.79
C PRO A 233 33.79 41.91 10.71
N MET A 234 34.54 42.42 11.68
CA MET A 234 34.09 43.46 12.61
C MET A 234 34.10 44.86 11.97
N GLU A 235 34.79 45.00 10.83
CA GLU A 235 34.98 46.24 10.11
C GLU A 235 34.75 45.96 8.61
N GLN A 236 33.61 46.37 8.02
CA GLN A 236 33.53 47.17 6.76
C GLN A 236 32.28 47.07 5.87
N GLU A 237 31.29 46.16 5.98
CA GLU A 237 30.17 46.17 5.00
C GLU A 237 28.75 46.16 5.56
N MET A 238 28.57 45.91 6.86
CA MET A 238 27.28 46.01 7.54
C MET A 238 27.50 46.78 8.84
N SER A 239 26.61 47.70 9.21
CA SER A 239 26.71 48.28 10.54
C SER A 239 26.58 47.12 11.54
N ARG A 240 27.54 47.00 12.46
CA ARG A 240 27.54 45.98 13.52
C ARG A 240 26.18 45.91 14.22
N GLN A 241 25.50 47.05 14.32
CA GLN A 241 24.11 47.17 14.79
C GLN A 241 23.12 46.42 13.91
N GLN A 242 23.10 46.59 12.59
CA GLN A 242 22.22 45.83 11.69
C GLN A 242 22.46 44.31 11.74
N TYR A 243 23.74 43.89 11.87
CA TYR A 243 24.08 42.48 12.02
C TYR A 243 23.57 41.90 13.34
N LEU A 244 23.71 42.65 14.43
CA LEU A 244 23.21 42.28 15.75
C LEU A 244 21.69 42.32 15.79
N GLU A 245 21.04 43.35 15.26
CA GLU A 245 19.57 43.53 15.23
C GLU A 245 18.89 42.40 14.46
N ASN A 246 19.34 42.10 13.23
CA ASN A 246 18.79 40.99 12.42
C ASN A 246 18.92 39.62 13.11
N ARG A 247 19.91 39.45 13.98
CA ARG A 247 20.17 38.19 14.69
C ARG A 247 19.60 38.17 16.10
N GLN A 248 19.36 39.35 16.68
CA GLN A 248 18.78 39.53 17.99
C GLN A 248 17.34 39.04 18.01
N GLU A 249 16.57 39.26 16.94
CA GLU A 249 15.21 38.73 16.83
C GLU A 249 15.18 37.20 16.89
N LEU A 250 16.06 36.54 16.12
CA LEU A 250 16.21 35.07 16.14
C LEU A 250 16.63 34.59 17.53
N LEU A 251 17.65 35.21 18.12
CA LEU A 251 18.15 34.84 19.44
C LEU A 251 17.08 35.04 20.53
N GLN A 252 16.37 36.17 20.53
CA GLN A 252 15.27 36.44 21.47
C GLN A 252 14.16 35.41 21.34
N THR A 253 13.81 35.03 20.11
CA THR A 253 12.82 33.99 19.84
C THR A 253 13.26 32.64 20.40
N LEU A 254 14.54 32.29 20.27
CA LEU A 254 15.13 31.03 20.73
C LEU A 254 15.36 30.96 22.24
N LEU A 255 15.57 32.10 22.91
CA LEU A 255 15.87 32.18 24.35
C LEU A 255 14.64 31.92 25.22
N SER A 256 13.45 32.33 24.77
CA SER A 256 12.19 32.03 25.46
C SER A 256 11.62 30.70 25.00
N GLU A 257 11.33 29.81 25.96
CA GLU A 257 10.84 28.47 25.65
C GLU A 257 9.49 28.50 24.91
N LYS A 258 8.59 29.39 25.32
CA LYS A 258 7.25 29.51 24.72
C LYS A 258 7.34 29.99 23.27
N THR A 259 8.03 31.12 23.05
CA THR A 259 8.19 31.69 21.71
C THR A 259 8.92 30.75 20.78
N ARG A 260 9.95 30.06 21.27
CA ARG A 260 10.68 29.05 20.49
C ARG A 260 9.77 27.90 20.07
N ARG A 261 8.96 27.36 20.98
CA ARG A 261 8.04 26.24 20.67
C ARG A 261 7.01 26.66 19.62
N ASP A 262 6.40 27.82 19.77
CA ASP A 262 5.38 28.31 18.85
C ASP A 262 6.00 28.59 17.46
N TRP A 263 7.17 29.24 17.44
CA TRP A 263 7.93 29.48 16.21
C TRP A 263 8.31 28.18 15.47
N ILE A 264 8.77 27.14 16.19
CA ILE A 264 9.07 25.83 15.59
C ILE A 264 7.80 25.20 15.01
N LYS A 265 6.68 25.23 15.73
CA LYS A 265 5.41 24.67 15.25
C LYS A 265 4.95 25.33 13.95
N ASP A 266 5.02 26.66 13.88
CA ASP A 266 4.62 27.39 12.68
C ASP A 266 5.52 27.04 11.50
N ARG A 267 6.84 26.96 11.71
CA ARG A 267 7.78 26.51 10.67
C ARG A 267 7.53 25.08 10.22
N CYS A 268 7.20 24.17 11.13
CA CYS A 268 6.83 22.80 10.77
C CYS A 268 5.59 22.78 9.86
N ARG A 269 4.55 23.54 10.22
CA ARG A 269 3.32 23.65 9.42
C ARG A 269 3.58 24.25 8.04
N GLU A 270 4.34 25.34 7.96
CA GLU A 270 4.73 25.95 6.68
C GLU A 270 5.49 24.95 5.79
N ALA A 271 6.43 24.22 6.38
CA ALA A 271 7.21 23.21 5.66
C ALA A 271 6.34 22.05 5.18
N GLU A 272 5.39 21.57 5.99
CA GLU A 272 4.41 20.55 5.61
C GLU A 272 3.54 21.02 4.44
N GLN A 273 3.00 22.24 4.52
CA GLN A 273 2.20 22.83 3.45
C GLN A 273 2.99 22.97 2.15
N GLN A 274 4.23 23.45 2.24
CA GLN A 274 5.09 23.59 1.06
C GLN A 274 5.42 22.22 0.43
N ARG A 275 5.70 21.21 1.26
CA ARG A 275 5.92 19.84 0.78
C ARG A 275 4.67 19.28 0.10
N ALA A 276 3.51 19.44 0.72
CA ALA A 276 2.23 19.00 0.17
C ALA A 276 1.99 19.61 -1.21
N ARG A 277 2.20 20.92 -1.38
CA ARG A 277 2.08 21.60 -2.68
C ARG A 277 3.03 21.06 -3.75
N VAL A 278 4.28 20.75 -3.38
CA VAL A 278 5.26 20.18 -4.32
C VAL A 278 4.86 18.76 -4.73
N ILE A 279 4.38 17.96 -3.79
CA ILE A 279 3.91 16.59 -4.02
C ILE A 279 2.65 16.59 -4.90
N GLU A 280 1.69 17.46 -4.58
CA GLU A 280 0.45 17.65 -5.35
C GLU A 280 0.79 18.04 -6.80
N LYS A 281 1.61 19.08 -7.00
CA LYS A 281 2.07 19.47 -8.33
C LYS A 281 2.75 18.33 -9.09
N TRP A 282 3.58 17.54 -8.40
CA TRP A 282 4.23 16.37 -9.01
C TRP A 282 3.23 15.29 -9.44
N HIS A 283 2.17 15.08 -8.65
CA HIS A 283 1.09 14.17 -9.04
C HIS A 283 0.29 14.71 -10.21
N ASP A 284 -0.06 15.99 -10.21
CA ASP A 284 -0.80 16.65 -11.28
C ASP A 284 -0.06 16.54 -12.63
N GLU A 285 1.24 16.84 -12.63
CA GLU A 285 2.09 16.73 -13.83
C GLU A 285 2.15 15.29 -14.38
N ARG A 286 2.02 14.28 -13.52
CA ARG A 286 2.09 12.85 -13.88
C ARG A 286 0.74 12.19 -14.06
N GLN A 287 -0.36 12.90 -13.82
CA GLN A 287 -1.71 12.38 -14.01
C GLN A 287 -1.91 11.73 -15.39
N PRO A 288 -1.51 12.34 -16.53
CA PRO A 288 -1.67 11.70 -17.84
C PRO A 288 -0.85 10.40 -17.98
N GLU A 289 0.33 10.31 -17.36
CA GLU A 289 1.13 9.07 -17.36
C GLU A 289 0.45 7.97 -16.54
N LYS A 290 -0.19 8.33 -15.44
CA LYS A 290 -0.98 7.39 -14.61
C LYS A 290 -2.20 6.90 -15.37
N ASP A 291 -2.98 7.80 -15.95
CA ASP A 291 -4.17 7.45 -16.73
C ASP A 291 -3.79 6.49 -17.88
N HIS A 292 -2.71 6.81 -18.61
CA HIS A 292 -2.18 5.93 -19.65
C HIS A 292 -1.75 4.55 -19.11
N ALA A 293 -1.08 4.51 -17.94
CA ALA A 293 -0.67 3.25 -17.33
C ALA A 293 -1.87 2.40 -16.85
N GLU A 294 -2.95 3.02 -16.35
CA GLU A 294 -4.19 2.34 -15.97
C GLU A 294 -4.89 1.74 -17.21
N GLU A 295 -5.02 2.52 -18.28
CA GLU A 295 -5.55 2.05 -19.56
C GLU A 295 -4.70 0.89 -20.10
N HIS A 296 -3.38 1.01 -20.06
CA HIS A 296 -2.46 -0.03 -20.54
C HIS A 296 -2.56 -1.32 -19.73
N ILE A 297 -2.67 -1.23 -18.39
CA ILE A 297 -2.91 -2.41 -17.53
C ILE A 297 -4.25 -3.06 -17.89
N THR A 298 -5.29 -2.26 -18.12
CA THR A 298 -6.61 -2.77 -18.51
C THR A 298 -6.50 -3.52 -19.84
N ALA A 299 -5.84 -2.95 -20.84
CA ALA A 299 -5.60 -3.61 -22.13
C ALA A 299 -4.79 -4.91 -21.99
N LEU A 300 -3.75 -4.92 -21.16
CA LEU A 300 -2.95 -6.11 -20.84
C LEU A 300 -3.79 -7.20 -20.16
N LEU A 301 -4.73 -6.82 -19.28
CA LEU A 301 -5.65 -7.75 -18.62
C LEU A 301 -6.70 -8.30 -19.60
N ASP A 302 -7.24 -7.46 -20.46
CA ASP A 302 -8.21 -7.85 -21.49
C ASP A 302 -7.59 -8.84 -22.47
N VAL A 303 -6.37 -8.58 -22.94
CA VAL A 303 -5.67 -9.55 -23.79
C VAL A 303 -5.37 -10.82 -23.00
N ALA A 304 -4.89 -10.75 -21.76
CA ALA A 304 -4.59 -11.94 -20.96
C ALA A 304 -5.82 -12.82 -20.71
N ARG A 305 -6.96 -12.19 -20.36
CA ARG A 305 -8.25 -12.82 -20.09
C ARG A 305 -9.36 -12.13 -20.91
N PRO A 306 -9.51 -12.52 -22.19
CA PRO A 306 -10.50 -11.91 -23.07
C PRO A 306 -11.91 -11.99 -22.48
N PRO A 307 -12.69 -10.90 -22.49
CA PRO A 307 -14.09 -10.92 -22.11
C PRO A 307 -14.88 -12.03 -22.81
N LYS A 308 -15.84 -12.62 -22.10
CA LYS A 308 -16.70 -13.70 -22.65
C LYS A 308 -17.53 -13.24 -23.84
N ALA A 309 -17.84 -11.95 -23.92
CA ALA A 309 -18.60 -11.33 -25.01
C ALA A 309 -17.80 -11.20 -26.33
N LEU A 310 -16.47 -11.44 -26.32
CA LEU A 310 -15.69 -11.38 -27.56
C LEU A 310 -16.10 -12.48 -28.54
N PRO A 311 -16.22 -12.16 -29.85
CA PRO A 311 -16.41 -13.15 -30.89
C PRO A 311 -15.31 -14.20 -30.89
N ASP A 312 -15.66 -15.45 -31.19
CA ASP A 312 -14.72 -16.57 -31.21
C ASP A 312 -13.58 -16.35 -32.22
N THR A 313 -13.85 -15.67 -33.33
CA THR A 313 -12.83 -15.30 -34.32
C THR A 313 -11.71 -14.47 -33.70
N VAL A 314 -12.06 -13.40 -32.98
CA VAL A 314 -11.09 -12.51 -32.32
C VAL A 314 -10.37 -13.24 -31.18
N ARG A 315 -11.10 -14.06 -30.41
CA ARG A 315 -10.53 -14.88 -29.33
C ARG A 315 -9.50 -15.89 -29.85
N ASN A 316 -9.77 -16.50 -31.00
CA ASN A 316 -8.85 -17.43 -31.66
C ASN A 316 -7.61 -16.69 -32.17
N THR A 317 -7.77 -15.55 -32.84
CA THR A 317 -6.64 -14.73 -33.30
C THR A 317 -5.73 -14.32 -32.13
N ILE A 318 -6.30 -13.83 -31.02
CA ILE A 318 -5.51 -13.46 -29.83
C ILE A 318 -4.79 -14.68 -29.24
N ARG A 319 -5.42 -15.86 -29.25
CA ARG A 319 -4.80 -17.10 -28.78
C ARG A 319 -3.59 -17.48 -29.64
N ASP A 320 -3.72 -17.37 -30.95
CA ASP A 320 -2.65 -17.72 -31.89
C ASP A 320 -1.46 -16.74 -31.75
N LEU A 321 -1.75 -15.44 -31.65
CA LEU A 321 -0.74 -14.41 -31.41
C LEU A 321 0.00 -14.60 -30.08
N LYS A 322 -0.70 -15.05 -29.03
CA LYS A 322 -0.09 -15.44 -27.75
C LYS A 322 0.88 -16.61 -27.94
N GLN A 323 0.47 -17.66 -28.65
CA GLN A 323 1.32 -18.83 -28.90
C GLN A 323 2.58 -18.47 -29.71
N GLN A 324 2.48 -17.46 -30.58
CA GLN A 324 3.58 -16.94 -31.39
C GLN A 324 4.47 -15.92 -30.68
N GLY A 325 4.14 -15.49 -29.45
CA GLY A 325 4.94 -14.50 -28.72
C GLY A 325 4.67 -13.05 -29.10
N GLN A 326 3.58 -12.77 -29.81
CA GLN A 326 3.30 -11.44 -30.37
C GLN A 326 2.36 -10.64 -29.47
N LEU A 327 2.87 -10.18 -28.32
CA LEU A 327 2.10 -9.38 -27.36
C LEU A 327 1.54 -8.10 -27.98
N ARG A 328 2.37 -7.35 -28.71
CA ARG A 328 1.95 -6.06 -29.29
C ARG A 328 0.81 -6.22 -30.28
N GLN A 329 0.91 -7.21 -31.16
CA GLN A 329 -0.14 -7.51 -32.14
C GLN A 329 -1.43 -8.00 -31.45
N SER A 330 -1.31 -8.71 -30.32
CA SER A 330 -2.46 -9.11 -29.52
C SER A 330 -3.20 -7.91 -28.91
N LEU A 331 -2.45 -6.91 -28.44
CA LEU A 331 -3.00 -5.63 -27.96
C LEU A 331 -3.66 -4.84 -29.09
N ASP A 332 -3.00 -4.74 -30.24
CA ASP A 332 -3.54 -4.02 -31.41
C ASP A 332 -4.82 -4.70 -31.94
N ALA A 333 -4.87 -6.03 -31.96
CA ALA A 333 -6.06 -6.78 -32.34
C ALA A 333 -7.24 -6.54 -31.38
N MET A 334 -6.99 -6.50 -30.06
CA MET A 334 -8.01 -6.17 -29.07
C MET A 334 -8.47 -4.71 -29.20
N ALA A 335 -7.55 -3.77 -29.38
CA ALA A 335 -7.87 -2.36 -29.58
C ALA A 335 -8.69 -2.12 -30.85
N ALA A 336 -8.37 -2.82 -31.94
CA ALA A 336 -9.13 -2.75 -33.19
C ALA A 336 -10.56 -3.29 -33.03
N PHE A 337 -10.75 -4.35 -32.23
CA PHE A 337 -12.08 -4.85 -31.89
C PHE A 337 -12.87 -3.83 -31.06
N ASN A 338 -12.28 -3.32 -29.97
CA ASN A 338 -12.94 -2.36 -29.09
C ASN A 338 -13.34 -1.07 -29.83
N LYS A 339 -12.50 -0.60 -30.77
CA LYS A 339 -12.83 0.57 -31.63
C LYS A 339 -14.01 0.30 -32.57
N ARG A 340 -14.08 -0.89 -33.17
CA ARG A 340 -15.18 -1.27 -34.07
C ARG A 340 -16.50 -1.41 -33.32
N ASP A 341 -16.46 -2.02 -32.14
CA ASP A 341 -17.64 -2.20 -31.28
C ASP A 341 -18.18 -0.85 -30.77
N ALA A 342 -17.28 0.09 -30.42
CA ALA A 342 -17.66 1.45 -30.04
C ALA A 342 -18.33 2.28 -31.16
N THR A 343 -18.08 1.93 -32.43
CA THR A 343 -18.68 2.60 -33.61
C THR A 343 -19.94 1.93 -34.14
N ALA A 344 -20.34 0.78 -33.57
CA ALA A 344 -21.60 0.13 -33.93
C ALA A 344 -22.79 0.91 -33.32
N PRO A 345 -23.89 1.13 -34.05
CA PRO A 345 -25.06 1.81 -33.51
C PRO A 345 -25.61 1.01 -32.32
N VAL A 346 -25.60 1.64 -31.14
CA VAL A 346 -25.99 1.05 -29.86
C VAL A 346 -27.48 0.73 -29.88
N SER A 347 -27.83 -0.55 -30.11
CA SER A 347 -29.12 -1.06 -29.65
C SER A 347 -29.05 -1.18 -28.13
N HIS A 348 -29.68 -0.23 -27.43
CA HIS A 348 -29.77 -0.19 -25.97
C HIS A 348 -30.24 -1.53 -25.40
N THR A 349 -29.34 -2.23 -24.70
CA THR A 349 -29.69 -2.98 -23.49
C THR A 349 -28.66 -2.59 -22.41
N PRO A 350 -29.10 -1.91 -21.33
CA PRO A 350 -28.17 -1.44 -20.31
C PRO A 350 -27.69 -2.64 -19.48
N ASN A 351 -26.42 -3.01 -19.61
CA ASN A 351 -25.77 -3.90 -18.67
C ASN A 351 -25.45 -3.14 -17.37
N SER A 352 -26.45 -3.06 -16.51
CA SER A 352 -26.35 -2.62 -15.12
C SER A 352 -25.61 -3.68 -14.27
N SER A 353 -24.32 -3.94 -14.52
CA SER A 353 -23.51 -4.76 -13.58
C SER A 353 -22.01 -4.52 -13.73
N ARG A 354 -21.53 -3.29 -13.49
CA ARG A 354 -20.15 -3.02 -13.02
C ARG A 354 -19.96 -1.53 -12.74
N SER A 355 -20.74 -1.00 -11.80
CA SER A 355 -20.25 0.10 -10.98
C SER A 355 -19.20 -0.49 -10.04
N ILE A 356 -17.93 -0.37 -10.39
CA ILE A 356 -16.86 -0.49 -9.40
C ILE A 356 -17.06 0.71 -8.49
N GLY A 357 -17.46 0.43 -7.24
CA GLY A 357 -17.75 1.45 -6.25
C GLY A 357 -16.57 2.39 -6.09
N ARG A 358 -16.81 3.69 -6.27
CA ARG A 358 -16.02 4.71 -5.59
C ARG A 358 -16.21 4.46 -4.11
N HIS A 359 -15.21 3.86 -3.46
CA HIS A 359 -15.11 3.92 -2.01
C HIS A 359 -14.81 5.38 -1.65
N HIS A 360 -15.88 6.09 -1.32
CA HIS A 360 -15.83 7.27 -0.49
C HIS A 360 -15.31 6.82 0.87
N ASN A 361 -14.14 7.32 1.28
CA ASN A 361 -13.74 7.32 2.68
C ASN A 361 -14.57 8.39 3.40
N PRO A 362 -15.36 8.05 4.44
CA PRO A 362 -15.63 8.98 5.49
C PRO A 362 -14.62 8.75 6.62
N GLU A 363 -13.87 9.79 6.95
CA GLU A 363 -13.47 10.05 8.33
C GLU A 363 -14.22 11.31 8.77
N PRO A 364 -14.50 11.49 10.08
CA PRO A 364 -13.81 10.89 11.23
C PRO A 364 -14.58 9.81 12.00
#